data_AF-A0A9W9HD54-F1
#
_entry.id   AF-A0A9W9HD54-F1
#
_cell.length_a   1.000
_cell.length_b   1.000
_cell.length_c   1.000
_cell.angle_alpha   90.00
_cell.angle_beta   90.00
_cell.angle_gamma   90.00
#
_symmetry.space_group_name_H-M   'P 1'
#
loop_
_entity.id
_entity.type
_entity.pdbx_description
1 polymer ?
#
loop_
_entity_poly.entity_id
_entity_poly.type
_entity_poly.pdbx_seq_one_letter_code
_entity_poly.pdbx_strand_id
1 'polypeptide(L)'
;MNFLRLSQSPLAVELRLDQKEAVYTDLDTVTGEIILCSESPADISSIVLTLSGTATSRLNNGRRTESHNLFIKSSRIFPSDPLMKDLKRSSVTIGGGIHVLQFSITMMLLNAINLASGHAGADRRPIY
;
A
#
# COMPACT_ATOMS: atom_id res chain seq x y z
N MET A 1 33.11 -20.51 11.14
CA MET A 1 32.53 -19.22 10.71
C MET A 1 31.31 -18.96 11.58
N ASN A 2 31.43 -18.02 12.52
CA ASN A 2 30.38 -17.69 13.48
C ASN A 2 29.49 -16.61 12.89
N PHE A 3 28.20 -16.89 12.71
CA PHE A 3 27.20 -15.87 12.45
C PHE A 3 26.42 -15.63 13.75
N LEU A 4 26.67 -14.49 14.37
CA LEU A 4 25.82 -13.95 15.43
C LEU A 4 24.47 -13.61 14.78
N ARG A 5 23.46 -14.48 14.95
CA ARG A 5 22.07 -14.16 14.62
C ARG A 5 21.58 -13.12 15.62
N LEU A 6 21.78 -11.84 15.29
CA LEU A 6 21.03 -10.74 15.89
C LEU A 6 19.54 -11.01 15.60
N SER A 7 18.75 -11.10 16.67
CA SER A 7 17.33 -11.49 16.73
C SER A 7 16.59 -11.42 15.40
N GLN A 8 16.38 -12.57 14.75
CA GLN A 8 15.32 -12.66 13.75
C GLN A 8 14.01 -12.44 14.50
N SER A 9 13.19 -11.52 13.99
CA SER A 9 11.82 -11.37 14.48
C SER A 9 11.15 -12.75 14.44
N PRO A 10 10.40 -13.16 15.49
CA PRO A 10 9.76 -14.48 15.55
C PRO A 10 8.73 -14.69 14.43
N LEU A 11 8.41 -13.62 13.70
CA LEU A 11 7.55 -13.57 12.54
C LEU A 11 8.33 -12.97 11.36
N ALA A 12 8.45 -13.75 10.29
CA ALA A 12 8.89 -13.29 8.97
C ALA A 12 7.67 -13.09 8.07
N VAL A 13 7.70 -12.04 7.24
CA VAL A 13 6.62 -11.67 6.33
C VAL A 13 7.18 -11.61 4.92
N GLU A 14 6.56 -12.34 4.01
CA GLU A 14 6.88 -12.31 2.58
C GLU A 14 5.63 -11.90 1.78
N LEU A 15 5.83 -11.06 0.77
CA LEU A 15 4.78 -10.61 -0.15
C LEU A 15 5.05 -11.19 -1.53
N ARG A 16 4.09 -11.94 -2.08
CA ARG A 16 4.15 -12.47 -3.45
C ARG A 16 3.00 -11.90 -4.26
N LEU A 17 3.34 -11.20 -5.34
CA LEU A 17 2.38 -10.75 -6.34
C LEU A 17 2.14 -11.88 -7.34
N ASP A 18 0.90 -12.02 -7.81
CA ASP A 18 0.58 -12.99 -8.88
C ASP A 18 1.31 -12.64 -10.18
N GLN A 19 1.54 -11.34 -10.41
CA GLN A 19 2.26 -10.81 -11.57
C GLN A 19 3.47 -9.99 -11.12
N LYS A 20 4.67 -10.52 -11.37
CA LYS A 20 5.95 -9.90 -10.96
C LYS A 20 6.36 -8.70 -11.81
N GLU A 21 6.02 -8.70 -13.10
CA GLU A 21 6.37 -7.66 -14.07
C GLU A 21 5.11 -7.13 -14.78
N ALA A 22 4.13 -6.69 -13.98
CA ALA A 22 2.90 -6.11 -14.52
C ALA A 22 3.02 -4.60 -14.71
N VAL A 23 2.46 -4.11 -15.82
CA VAL A 23 2.15 -2.70 -16.02
C VAL A 23 0.71 -2.49 -15.59
N TYR A 24 0.52 -1.84 -14.45
CA TYR A 24 -0.81 -1.52 -13.92
C TYR A 24 -1.27 -0.14 -14.39
N THR A 25 -2.53 -0.06 -14.75
CA THR A 25 -3.27 1.13 -15.20
C THR A 25 -4.40 1.47 -14.22
N ASP A 26 -5.18 2.51 -14.51
CA ASP A 26 -6.30 2.88 -13.64
C ASP A 26 -7.31 1.74 -13.52
N LEU A 27 -7.84 1.53 -12.31
CA LEU A 27 -8.80 0.47 -11.97
C LEU A 27 -8.28 -0.97 -12.06
N ASP A 28 -6.99 -1.18 -12.37
CA ASP A 28 -6.41 -2.51 -12.32
C ASP A 28 -6.38 -3.05 -10.89
N THR A 29 -6.60 -4.36 -10.77
CA THR A 29 -6.60 -5.03 -9.48
C THR A 29 -5.29 -5.78 -9.28
N VAL A 30 -4.57 -5.41 -8.22
CA VAL A 30 -3.35 -6.09 -7.80
C VAL A 30 -3.74 -7.21 -6.85
N THR A 31 -3.38 -8.45 -7.21
CA THR A 31 -3.64 -9.65 -6.43
C THR A 31 -2.35 -10.35 -6.04
N GLY A 32 -2.42 -11.13 -4.96
CA GLY A 32 -1.30 -11.91 -4.49
C GLY A 32 -1.55 -12.52 -3.12
N GLU A 33 -0.47 -12.94 -2.50
CA GLU A 33 -0.47 -13.55 -1.18
C GLU A 33 0.59 -12.95 -0.25
N ILE A 34 0.27 -12.96 1.03
CA ILE A 34 1.18 -12.66 2.13
C ILE A 34 1.44 -13.95 2.88
N ILE A 35 2.70 -14.32 2.94
CA ILE A 35 3.18 -15.51 3.64
C ILE A 35 3.78 -15.06 4.95
N LEU A 36 3.22 -15.56 6.05
CA LEU A 36 3.72 -15.38 7.40
C LEU A 36 4.41 -16.65 7.84
N CYS A 37 5.68 -16.56 8.16
CA CYS A 37 6.46 -17.67 8.70
C CYS A 37 6.81 -17.37 10.15
N SER A 38 6.36 -18.22 11.07
CA SER A 38 6.65 -18.06 12.50
C SER A 38 7.17 -19.36 13.11
N GLU A 39 8.29 -19.30 13.83
CA GLU A 39 8.89 -20.48 14.47
C GLU A 39 8.15 -20.88 15.77
N SER A 40 7.40 -19.94 16.36
CA SER A 40 6.63 -20.09 17.59
C SER A 40 5.28 -19.38 17.47
N PRO A 41 4.32 -19.61 18.38
CA PRO A 41 3.08 -18.86 18.37
C PRO A 41 3.33 -17.34 18.47
N ALA A 42 2.66 -16.55 17.63
CA ALA A 42 2.83 -15.11 17.55
C ALA A 42 1.48 -14.38 17.57
N ASP A 43 1.41 -13.27 18.30
CA ASP A 43 0.21 -12.44 18.37
C ASP A 43 0.21 -11.40 17.24
N ILE A 44 -0.82 -11.46 16.40
CA ILE A 44 -1.00 -10.54 15.28
C ILE A 44 -2.23 -9.68 15.55
N SER A 45 -2.01 -8.36 15.62
CA SER A 45 -3.08 -7.37 15.78
C SER A 45 -3.71 -6.98 14.45
N SER A 46 -2.87 -6.68 13.45
CA SER A 46 -3.34 -6.37 12.12
C SER A 46 -2.27 -6.56 11.06
N ILE A 47 -2.72 -6.81 9.83
CA ILE A 47 -1.88 -6.78 8.64
C ILE A 47 -2.51 -5.76 7.69
N VAL A 48 -1.71 -4.78 7.30
CA VAL A 48 -2.14 -3.67 6.44
C VAL A 48 -1.29 -3.70 5.18
N LEU A 49 -1.94 -3.92 4.05
CA LEU A 49 -1.33 -3.80 2.73
C LEU A 49 -1.45 -2.36 2.27
N THR A 50 -0.36 -1.78 1.75
CA THR A 50 -0.37 -0.44 1.15
C THR A 50 0.13 -0.49 -0.28
N LEU A 51 -0.66 0.04 -1.20
CA LEU A 51 -0.31 0.26 -2.59
C LEU A 51 -0.09 1.76 -2.80
N SER A 52 1.09 2.16 -3.26
CA SER A 52 1.42 3.56 -3.55
C SER A 52 2.12 3.69 -4.89
N GLY A 53 1.84 4.78 -5.59
CA GLY A 53 2.53 5.16 -6.82
C GLY A 53 3.19 6.51 -6.68
N THR A 54 4.44 6.62 -7.12
CA THR A 54 5.21 7.87 -7.09
C THR A 54 5.79 8.12 -8.48
N ALA A 55 5.49 9.28 -9.06
CA ALA A 55 6.16 9.76 -10.27
C ALA A 55 7.41 10.53 -9.85
N THR A 56 8.57 10.17 -10.39
CA THR A 56 9.84 10.87 -10.11
C THR A 56 10.41 11.45 -11.41
N SER A 57 10.53 12.78 -11.47
CA SER A 57 11.11 13.52 -12.58
C SER A 57 12.51 14.01 -12.23
N ARG A 58 13.44 13.89 -13.18
CA ARG A 58 14.81 14.41 -13.06
C ARG A 58 14.93 15.67 -13.90
N LEU A 59 15.20 16.79 -13.24
CA LEU A 59 15.34 18.11 -13.84
C LEU A 59 16.81 18.56 -13.84
N ASN A 60 17.16 19.47 -14.75
CA ASN A 60 18.50 20.06 -14.88
C ASN A 60 19.63 19.00 -14.95
N ASN A 61 19.57 18.11 -15.95
CA ASN A 61 20.56 17.04 -16.17
C ASN A 61 20.78 16.14 -14.93
N GLY A 62 19.73 15.93 -14.13
CA GLY A 62 19.79 15.10 -12.92
C GLY A 62 20.26 15.82 -11.66
N ARG A 63 20.51 17.14 -11.71
CA ARG A 63 20.90 17.94 -10.54
C ARG A 63 19.73 18.20 -9.58
N ARG A 64 18.49 18.06 -10.05
CA ARG A 64 17.28 18.16 -9.23
C ARG A 64 16.37 16.96 -9.50
N THR A 65 15.78 16.42 -8.44
CA THR A 65 14.78 15.36 -8.51
C THR A 65 13.49 15.87 -7.88
N GLU A 66 12.39 15.76 -8.61
CA GLU A 66 11.04 16.11 -8.14
C GLU A 66 10.22 14.81 -8.09
N SER A 67 9.57 14.52 -6.96
CA SER A 67 8.77 13.32 -6.77
C SER A 67 7.35 13.70 -6.35
N HIS A 68 6.35 13.17 -7.07
CA HIS A 68 4.94 13.37 -6.77
C HIS A 68 4.28 12.04 -6.43
N ASN A 69 3.57 11.99 -5.31
CA ASN A 69 2.73 10.84 -4.99
C ASN A 69 1.46 10.89 -5.85
N LEU A 70 1.30 9.89 -6.71
CA LEU A 70 0.15 9.76 -7.60
C LEU A 70 -1.06 9.21 -6.85
N PHE A 71 -0.84 8.27 -5.94
CA PHE A 71 -1.88 7.68 -5.11
C PHE A 71 -1.25 6.92 -3.93
N ILE A 72 -2.05 6.76 -2.88
CA ILE A 72 -1.78 5.87 -1.76
C ILE A 72 -3.09 5.20 -1.36
N LYS A 73 -3.09 3.88 -1.26
CA LYS A 73 -4.25 3.09 -0.85
C LYS A 73 -3.81 2.03 0.14
N SER A 74 -4.41 2.04 1.32
CA SER A 74 -4.16 1.03 2.34
C SER A 74 -5.40 0.17 2.54
N SER A 75 -5.21 -1.14 2.65
CA SER A 75 -6.25 -2.12 2.94
C SER A 75 -5.80 -3.01 4.10
N ARG A 76 -6.64 -3.11 5.14
CA ARG A 76 -6.42 -4.06 6.23
C ARG A 76 -6.90 -5.43 5.77
N ILE A 77 -5.97 -6.37 5.61
CA ILE A 77 -6.26 -7.75 5.20
C ILE A 77 -6.45 -8.68 6.40
N PHE A 78 -5.99 -8.27 7.58
CA PHE A 78 -6.18 -9.01 8.83
C PHE A 78 -6.49 -8.06 10.01
N PRO A 79 -7.47 -8.39 10.86
CA PRO A 79 -8.50 -9.41 10.63
C PRO A 79 -9.42 -9.01 9.46
N SER A 80 -9.76 -9.99 8.61
CA SER A 80 -10.61 -9.80 7.41
C SER A 80 -12.10 -9.77 7.74
N ASP A 81 -12.51 -10.42 8.83
CA ASP A 81 -13.92 -10.50 9.25
C ASP A 81 -14.40 -9.19 9.90
N PRO A 82 -15.49 -8.57 9.41
CA PRO A 82 -16.12 -7.41 10.04
C PRO A 82 -16.47 -7.63 11.52
N LEU A 83 -16.86 -8.85 11.90
CA LEU A 83 -17.19 -9.22 13.28
C LEU A 83 -15.94 -9.25 14.18
N MET A 84 -14.76 -9.49 13.59
CA MET A 84 -13.48 -9.39 14.27
C MET A 84 -12.93 -7.96 14.36
N LYS A 85 -13.51 -7.00 13.63
CA LYS A 85 -13.17 -5.57 13.78
C LYS A 85 -13.77 -4.97 15.05
N ASP A 86 -14.93 -5.47 15.49
CA ASP A 86 -15.64 -5.03 16.71
C ASP A 86 -15.24 -5.82 17.96
N LEU A 87 -14.66 -7.01 17.79
CA LEU A 87 -14.11 -7.76 18.92
C LEU A 87 -12.94 -6.97 19.52
N LYS A 88 -13.08 -6.51 20.77
CA LYS A 88 -12.03 -5.94 21.64
C LYS A 88 -10.77 -6.83 21.82
N ARG A 89 -10.66 -7.95 21.10
CA ARG A 89 -9.42 -8.72 21.02
C ARG A 89 -8.45 -7.94 20.14
N SER A 90 -7.52 -7.24 20.78
CA SER A 90 -6.48 -6.44 20.13
C SER A 90 -5.52 -7.27 19.26
N SER A 91 -5.53 -8.60 19.40
CA SER A 91 -4.66 -9.52 18.69
C SER A 91 -5.24 -10.94 18.59
N VAL A 92 -4.78 -11.67 17.59
CA VAL A 92 -5.04 -13.09 17.36
C VAL A 92 -3.71 -13.81 17.39
N THR A 93 -3.62 -14.87 18.19
CA THR A 93 -2.44 -15.74 18.22
C THR A 93 -2.49 -16.69 17.02
N ILE A 94 -1.51 -16.59 16.13
CA ILE A 94 -1.25 -17.61 15.12
C ILE A 94 -0.32 -18.67 15.71
N GLY A 95 -0.53 -19.94 15.36
CA GLY A 95 0.40 -21.01 15.73
C GLY A 95 1.75 -20.87 15.01
N GLY A 96 2.77 -21.59 15.49
CA GLY A 96 4.00 -21.75 14.70
C GLY A 96 3.71 -22.45 13.37
N GLY A 97 4.40 -22.03 12.31
CA GLY A 97 4.24 -22.55 10.95
C GLY A 97 4.17 -21.48 9.88
N ILE A 98 3.62 -21.85 8.74
CA ILE A 98 3.43 -21.00 7.56
C ILE A 98 1.95 -20.70 7.41
N HIS A 99 1.58 -19.41 7.38
CA HIS A 99 0.22 -18.95 7.18
C HIS A 99 0.15 -18.10 5.92
N VAL A 100 -0.79 -18.40 5.02
CA VAL A 100 -0.93 -17.72 3.73
C VAL A 100 -2.22 -16.91 3.73
N LEU A 101 -2.13 -15.61 3.45
CA LEU A 101 -3.27 -14.70 3.35
C LEU A 101 -3.34 -14.14 1.94
N GLN A 102 -4.44 -14.39 1.24
CA GLN A 102 -4.68 -13.78 -0.07
C GLN A 102 -5.14 -12.33 0.07
N PHE A 103 -4.75 -11.49 -0.88
CA PHE A 103 -5.22 -10.11 -0.96
C PHE A 103 -5.63 -9.73 -2.37
N SER A 104 -6.48 -8.70 -2.44
CA SER A 104 -6.88 -8.02 -3.66
C SER A 104 -7.03 -6.54 -3.37
N ILE A 105 -6.33 -5.70 -4.13
CA ILE A 105 -6.37 -4.24 -3.99
C ILE A 105 -6.51 -3.58 -5.36
N THR A 106 -7.65 -2.93 -5.59
CA THR A 106 -7.90 -2.19 -6.82
C THR A 106 -7.20 -0.83 -6.79
N MET A 107 -6.43 -0.53 -7.82
CA MET A 107 -5.78 0.76 -8.04
C MET A 107 -6.82 1.81 -8.42
N MET A 108 -6.67 3.03 -7.89
CA MET A 108 -7.42 4.20 -8.33
C MET A 108 -6.41 5.33 -8.45
N LEU A 109 -6.07 5.72 -9.67
CA LEU A 109 -5.24 6.88 -9.89
C LEU A 109 -6.04 8.12 -9.50
N LEU A 110 -5.47 9.00 -8.65
CA LEU A 110 -6.07 10.32 -8.49
C LEU A 110 -5.91 11.05 -9.81
N ASN A 111 -7.00 11.13 -10.57
CA ASN A 111 -7.11 12.02 -11.70
C ASN A 111 -6.95 13.45 -11.18
N ALA A 112 -5.78 14.05 -11.35
CA ALA A 112 -5.48 15.44 -11.01
C ALA A 112 -6.21 16.44 -11.94
N ILE A 113 -7.46 16.17 -12.33
CA ILE A 113 -8.22 16.98 -13.31
C ILE A 113 -8.93 18.17 -12.64
N ASN A 114 -8.77 18.41 -11.33
CA ASN A 114 -9.39 19.55 -10.64
C ASN A 114 -8.41 20.49 -9.90
N LEU A 115 -7.16 20.64 -10.35
CA LEU A 115 -6.28 21.72 -9.86
C LEU A 115 -5.78 22.69 -10.94
N ALA A 116 -6.41 22.69 -12.13
CA ALA A 116 -6.12 23.65 -13.19
C ALA A 116 -7.39 24.05 -13.97
N SER A 117 -8.39 24.57 -13.28
CA SER A 117 -9.47 25.35 -13.91
C SER A 117 -9.99 26.40 -12.95
N GLY A 118 -9.38 27.57 -13.05
CA GLY A 118 -9.71 28.79 -12.32
C GLY A 118 -8.81 29.95 -12.74
N HIS A 119 -8.47 30.04 -14.03
CA HIS A 119 -7.85 31.23 -14.61
C HIS A 119 -8.91 32.00 -15.40
N ALA A 120 -8.87 33.33 -15.27
CA ALA A 120 -9.56 34.32 -16.09
C ALA A 120 -11.09 34.49 -15.90
N GLY A 121 -11.48 35.10 -14.78
CA GLY A 121 -12.73 35.85 -14.69
C GLY A 121 -12.53 37.26 -15.24
N ALA A 122 -12.99 37.48 -16.47
CA ALA A 122 -12.95 38.76 -17.18
C ALA A 122 -13.69 39.89 -16.44
N ASP A 123 -13.01 41.03 -16.28
CA ASP A 123 -13.59 42.31 -15.88
C ASP A 123 -14.55 42.79 -16.98
N ARG A 124 -15.84 42.43 -16.86
CA ARG A 124 -16.94 43.04 -17.60
C ARG A 124 -17.45 44.23 -16.78
N ARG A 125 -17.00 45.43 -17.12
CA ARG A 125 -17.69 46.66 -16.72
C ARG A 125 -18.93 46.86 -17.60
N PRO A 126 -20.13 47.11 -17.03
CA PRO A 126 -21.25 47.60 -17.79
C PRO A 126 -21.07 49.11 -18.06
N ILE A 127 -21.32 49.52 -19.30
CA ILE A 127 -21.49 50.92 -19.68
C ILE A 127 -22.98 51.23 -19.47
N TYR A 128 -23.27 52.19 -18.60
CA TYR A 128 -24.48 53.02 -18.64
C TYR A 128 -24.02 54.48 -18.59
#